data_AF-A0A6G3X4B2-F1
#
_entry.id   AF-A0A6G3X4B2-F1
#
_cell.length_a   1.000
_cell.length_b   1.000
_cell.length_c   1.000
_cell.angle_alpha   90.00
_cell.angle_beta   90.00
_cell.angle_gamma   90.00
#
_symmetry.space_group_name_H-M   'P 1'
#
loop_
_entity.id
_entity.type
_entity.pdbx_description
1 polymer ?
#
loop_
_entity_poly.entity_id
_entity_poly.type
_entity_poly.pdbx_seq_one_letter_code
_entity_poly.pdbx_strand_id
1 'polypeptide(L)' 'MTGATDSVRVVVVWVPDFPVLACGAQGGVPVAVVHRGAVVACSASARAAGVRRHMRLP' A
#
# COMPACT_ATOMS: atom_id res chain seq x y z
N MET A 1 17.38 -37.65 23.13
CA MET A 1 16.77 -37.24 21.85
C MET A 1 15.27 -37.06 22.07
N THR A 2 14.83 -35.86 22.45
CA THR A 2 13.40 -35.53 22.42
C THR A 2 13.29 -34.17 21.73
N GLY A 3 13.09 -34.22 20.42
CA GLY A 3 12.90 -33.05 19.59
C GLY A 3 11.51 -32.46 19.85
N ALA A 4 11.44 -31.47 20.72
CA ALA A 4 10.39 -30.47 20.60
C ALA A 4 10.83 -29.56 19.44
N THR A 5 10.39 -29.86 18.23
CA THR A 5 10.45 -28.89 17.13
C THR A 5 9.65 -27.67 17.59
N ASP A 6 10.36 -26.63 18.00
CA ASP A 6 9.79 -25.36 18.42
C ASP A 6 8.93 -24.84 17.28
N SER A 7 7.61 -24.85 17.47
CA SER A 7 6.66 -24.63 16.39
C SER A 7 6.66 -23.14 16.04
N VAL A 8 7.34 -22.79 14.95
CA VAL A 8 7.45 -21.41 14.47
C VAL A 8 6.08 -20.90 14.05
N ARG A 9 5.61 -19.85 14.74
CA ARG A 9 4.38 -19.14 14.36
C ARG A 9 4.72 -18.01 13.41
N VAL A 10 4.11 -18.01 12.22
CA VAL A 10 4.28 -16.97 11.20
C VAL A 10 2.99 -16.17 11.07
N VAL A 11 3.12 -14.85 11.01
CA VAL A 11 2.02 -13.93 10.69
C VAL A 11 2.41 -13.09 9.48
N VAL A 12 1.46 -12.89 8.57
CA VAL A 12 1.59 -11.95 7.46
C VAL A 12 0.71 -10.74 7.75
N VAL A 13 1.31 -9.56 7.79
CA VAL A 13 0.58 -8.29 7.86
C VAL A 13 0.54 -7.70 6.46
N TRP A 14 -0.66 -7.41 5.98
CA TRP A 14 -0.87 -6.71 4.72
C TRP A 14 -1.31 -5.27 4.99
N VAL A 15 -0.51 -4.30 4.53
CA VAL A 15 -0.83 -2.87 4.63
C VAL A 15 -1.13 -2.35 3.22
N PRO A 16 -2.42 -2.32 2.81
CA PRO A 16 -2.78 -1.83 1.49
C PRO A 16 -2.44 -0.34 1.37
N ASP A 17 -1.93 0.05 0.20
CA ASP A 17 -1.56 1.45 -0.08
C ASP A 17 -0.54 2.03 0.93
N PHE A 18 0.32 1.19 1.53
CA PHE A 18 1.44 1.63 2.37
C PHE A 18 2.23 2.82 1.78
N PRO A 19 2.50 2.91 0.46
CA PRO A 19 3.18 4.08 -0.09
C PRO A 19 2.44 5.40 0.18
N VAL A 20 1.11 5.40 0.21
CA VAL A 20 0.29 6.57 0.55
C VAL A 20 0.44 6.93 2.03
N LEU A 21 0.45 5.93 2.92
CA LEU A 21 0.68 6.14 4.35
C LEU A 21 2.09 6.69 4.63
N ALA A 22 3.09 6.14 3.94
CA ALA A 22 4.48 6.57 4.05
C ALA A 22 4.70 8.03 3.59
N CYS A 23 3.85 8.55 2.70
CA CYS A 23 3.87 9.97 2.32
C CYS A 23 3.41 10.93 3.44
N GLY A 24 2.89 10.42 4.57
CA GLY A 24 2.42 11.27 5.67
C GLY A 24 1.17 12.09 5.33
N ALA A 25 0.43 11.68 4.30
CA ALA A 25 -0.76 12.37 3.86
C ALA A 25 -1.84 12.34 4.95
N GLN A 26 -2.32 13.52 5.34
CA GLN A 26 -3.41 13.64 6.30
C GLN A 26 -4.71 13.10 5.67
N GLY A 27 -5.58 12.54 6.52
CA GLY A 27 -6.85 11.97 6.08
C GLY A 27 -7.64 12.94 5.20
N GLY A 28 -8.12 12.45 4.05
CA GLY A 28 -8.93 13.22 3.11
C GLY A 28 -8.16 13.88 1.96
N VAL A 29 -6.84 14.07 2.07
CA VAL A 29 -6.06 14.66 0.96
C VAL A 29 -5.91 13.64 -0.19
N PRO A 30 -6.28 14.00 -1.44
CA PRO A 30 -6.05 13.14 -2.60
C PRO A 30 -4.55 12.96 -2.85
N VAL A 31 -4.09 11.71 -2.85
CA VAL A 31 -2.68 11.36 -3.10
C VAL A 31 -2.60 10.19 -4.08
N ALA A 32 -1.69 10.30 -5.04
CA ALA A 32 -1.27 9.23 -5.93
C ALA A 32 0.25 9.07 -5.83
N VAL A 33 0.72 7.86 -5.50
CA VAL A 33 2.15 7.53 -5.52
C VAL A 33 2.48 6.95 -6.89
N VAL A 34 3.51 7.50 -7.51
CA VAL A 34 3.89 7.21 -8.89
C VAL A 34 5.27 6.60 -8.92
N HIS A 35 5.43 5.52 -9.67
CA HIS A 35 6.73 4.95 -9.99
C HIS A 35 6.78 4.61 -11.48
N ARG A 36 7.85 5.02 -12.17
CA ARG A 36 8.04 4.81 -13.62
C ARG A 36 6.83 5.25 -14.47
N GLY A 37 6.26 6.41 -14.14
CA GLY A 37 5.14 7.01 -14.87
C GLY A 37 3.79 6.32 -14.67
N ALA A 38 3.67 5.37 -13.74
CA ALA A 38 2.41 4.71 -13.41
C ALA A 38 2.07 4.88 -11.92
N VAL A 39 0.78 5.03 -11.62
CA VAL A 39 0.27 5.06 -10.24
C VAL A 39 0.42 3.67 -9.62
N VAL A 40 1.19 3.55 -8.53
CA VAL A 40 1.40 2.29 -7.80
C VAL A 40 0.50 2.17 -6.56
N ALA A 41 0.08 3.30 -5.98
CA ALA A 41 -0.87 3.37 -4.87
C ALA A 41 -1.63 4.70 -4.89
N CYS A 42 -2.84 4.75 -4.35
CA CYS A 42 -3.62 6.00 -4.27
C CYS A 42 -4.52 6.02 -3.04
N SER A 43 -4.74 7.21 -2.46
CA SER A 43 -5.59 7.40 -1.28
C SER A 43 -7.07 7.13 -1.59
N ALA A 44 -7.89 6.96 -0.55
CA ALA A 44 -9.33 6.78 -0.72
C ALA A 44 -9.99 7.99 -1.40
N SER A 45 -9.59 9.22 -1.05
CA SER A 45 -10.10 10.44 -1.68
C SER A 45 -9.63 10.59 -3.13
N ALA A 46 -8.40 10.16 -3.46
CA ALA A 46 -7.96 10.08 -4.86
C ALA A 46 -8.78 9.06 -5.66
N ARG A 47 -9.14 7.92 -5.06
CA ARG A 47 -10.05 6.95 -5.69
C ARG A 47 -11.44 7.52 -5.93
N ALA A 48 -11.97 8.28 -4.98
CA ALA A 48 -13.25 8.97 -5.16
C ALA A 48 -13.19 9.94 -6.35
N ALA A 49 -12.04 10.58 -6.59
CA ALA A 49 -11.79 11.44 -7.75
C ALA A 49 -11.45 10.69 -9.06
N GLY A 50 -11.48 9.35 -9.08
CA GLY A 50 -11.24 8.55 -10.30
C GLY A 50 -9.82 8.02 -10.48
N VAL A 51 -8.86 8.35 -9.60
CA VAL A 51 -7.50 7.81 -9.68
C VAL A 51 -7.51 6.30 -9.41
N ARG A 52 -6.75 5.53 -10.21
CA ARG A 52 -6.64 4.07 -10.07
C ARG A 52 -5.18 3.64 -10.18
N ARG A 53 -4.84 2.50 -9.58
CA ARG A 53 -3.53 1.86 -9.81
C ARG A 53 -3.36 1.54 -11.29
N HIS A 54 -2.12 1.57 -11.76
CA HIS A 54 -1.71 1.35 -13.15
C HIS A 54 -2.17 2.42 -14.15
N MET A 55 -2.88 3.45 -13.70
CA MET A 55 -3.09 4.66 -14.51
C MET A 55 -1.73 5.26 -14.88
N ARG A 56 -1.55 5.56 -16.16
CA ARG A 56 -0.33 6.16 -16.71
C ARG A 56 -0.47 7.66 -16.71
N LEU A 57 0.61 8.33 -16.33
CA LEU A 57 0.70 9.78 -16.48
C LEU A 57 1.06 10.12 -17.94
N PRO A 58 0.51 11.23 -18.47
CA PRO A 58 0.89 11.75 -19.78
C PRO A 58 2.36 12.17 -19.83
#